data_AF-A0A2W6SR08-F1
#
_entry.id   AF-A0A2W6SR08-F1
#
_cell.length_a   1.000
_cell.length_b   1.000
_cell.length_c   1.000
_cell.angle_alpha   90.00
_cell.angle_beta   90.00
_cell.angle_gamma   90.00
#
_symmetry.space_group_name_H-M   'P 1'
#
loop_
_entity.id
_entity.type
_entity.pdbx_description
1 polymer ?
#
loop_
_entity_poly.entity_id
_entity_poly.type
_entity_poly.pdbx_seq_one_letter_code
_entity_poly.pdbx_strand_id
1 'polypeptide(L)'
;TATAGLFISLIVILVTKTTLSAEEFDGWGWRIPFWISILMVGVSYIIRRNMKESPLFAKAKSEGKTSKNPLKESFGHKLNFKFVLLALFGAAMGQGVIWYTGQFYAMSFLQKVMNVESAQVDSLMATALFLGTPFFVFFGWLSDKIGRKAVMMTGMLVAILAYRPIYDSMFKSINLENKTVAANGITEKRTAKIHDKITTDSLVNFHKETLYTDGTLIKKDSVVHWSPSGPVMKDGKAEEPKVSQSIKLADNTKWYLVFLVFIQVIFVTMVYGPIAAFLVEMFPVRIRYTSMSLPYHIGNGVFGGLLPAVATYLVTTGKEAEHATWYLEGLWYPIGVAGVCLLIGLFYLKNKNNNIHD
;
A
#
# COMPACT_ATOMS: atom_id res chain seq x y z
N THR A 1 -3.46 -15.86 5.20
CA THR A 1 -4.04 -14.60 4.70
C THR A 1 -3.10 -13.99 3.67
N ALA A 2 -3.54 -13.04 2.85
CA ALA A 2 -2.69 -12.37 1.85
C ALA A 2 -1.43 -11.73 2.47
N THR A 3 -1.55 -11.19 3.70
CA THR A 3 -0.43 -10.62 4.46
C THR A 3 0.67 -11.64 4.77
N ALA A 4 0.32 -12.87 5.17
CA ALA A 4 1.31 -13.92 5.40
C ALA A 4 2.02 -14.33 4.09
N GLY A 5 1.28 -14.37 2.98
CA GLY A 5 1.87 -14.62 1.66
C GLY A 5 2.84 -13.51 1.23
N LEU A 6 2.47 -12.25 1.43
CA LEU A 6 3.34 -11.09 1.17
C LEU A 6 4.59 -11.13 2.07
N PHE A 7 4.42 -11.42 3.36
CA PHE A 7 5.52 -11.53 4.31
C PHE A 7 6.52 -12.63 3.93
N ILE A 8 6.02 -13.83 3.60
CA ILE A 8 6.87 -14.92 3.10
C ILE A 8 7.57 -14.51 1.79
N SER A 9 6.86 -13.84 0.87
CA SER A 9 7.47 -13.34 -0.37
C SER A 9 8.58 -12.33 -0.10
N LEU A 10 8.41 -11.43 0.87
CA LEU A 10 9.43 -10.45 1.24
C LEU A 10 10.66 -11.14 1.86
N ILE A 11 10.45 -12.15 2.71
CA ILE A 11 11.57 -12.96 3.26
C ILE A 11 12.32 -13.66 2.14
N VAL A 12 11.62 -14.31 1.21
CA VAL A 12 12.25 -15.00 0.08
C VAL A 12 13.10 -14.03 -0.74
N ILE A 13 12.54 -12.87 -1.11
CA ILE A 13 13.27 -11.84 -1.86
C ILE A 13 14.48 -11.32 -1.09
N LEU A 14 14.31 -11.03 0.20
CA LEU A 14 15.37 -10.52 1.06
C LEU A 14 16.53 -11.53 1.12
N VAL A 15 16.22 -12.78 1.47
CA VAL A 15 17.22 -13.86 1.55
C VAL A 15 17.95 -13.99 0.22
N THR A 16 17.22 -14.12 -0.89
CA THR A 16 17.82 -14.25 -2.23
C THR A 16 18.76 -13.10 -2.57
N LYS A 17 18.36 -11.85 -2.30
CA LYS A 17 19.19 -10.66 -2.56
C LYS A 17 20.39 -10.53 -1.63
N THR A 18 20.31 -11.06 -0.42
CA THR A 18 21.45 -11.05 0.52
C THR A 18 22.44 -12.19 0.28
N THR A 19 22.00 -13.29 -0.34
CA THR A 19 22.85 -14.46 -0.62
C THR A 19 23.53 -14.41 -1.98
N LEU A 20 23.02 -13.64 -2.94
CA LEU A 20 23.54 -13.55 -4.31
C LEU A 20 24.18 -12.19 -4.57
N SER A 21 25.19 -12.15 -5.44
CA SER A 21 25.67 -10.90 -6.01
C SER A 21 24.63 -10.29 -6.97
N ALA A 22 24.76 -8.99 -7.26
CA ALA A 22 23.85 -8.29 -8.18
C ALA A 22 23.83 -8.93 -9.58
N GLU A 23 25.00 -9.35 -10.09
CA GLU A 23 25.16 -9.99 -11.39
C GLU A 23 24.48 -11.37 -11.43
N GLU A 24 24.61 -12.17 -10.38
CA GLU A 24 23.94 -13.47 -10.28
C GLU A 24 22.41 -13.33 -10.16
N PHE A 25 21.96 -12.32 -9.42
CA PHE A 25 20.53 -12.03 -9.27
C PHE A 25 19.91 -11.67 -10.63
N ASP A 26 20.53 -10.76 -11.38
CA ASP A 26 20.06 -10.32 -12.70
C ASP A 26 20.14 -11.44 -13.74
N GLY A 27 21.19 -12.28 -13.68
CA GLY A 27 21.33 -13.43 -14.56
C GLY A 27 20.23 -14.49 -14.34
N TRP A 28 20.13 -15.01 -13.11
CA TRP A 28 19.22 -16.12 -12.81
C TRP A 28 18.48 -16.05 -11.48
N GLY A 29 19.03 -15.38 -10.47
CA GLY A 29 18.50 -15.38 -9.10
C GLY A 29 17.07 -14.86 -8.98
N TRP A 30 16.64 -13.94 -9.85
CA TRP A 30 15.26 -13.46 -9.90
C TRP A 30 14.20 -14.56 -10.11
N ARG A 31 14.60 -15.76 -10.58
CA ARG A 31 13.71 -16.92 -10.79
C ARG A 31 13.43 -17.70 -9.50
N ILE A 32 14.25 -17.59 -8.47
CA ILE A 32 14.12 -18.34 -7.20
C ILE A 32 12.73 -18.18 -6.55
N PRO A 33 12.15 -16.96 -6.44
CA PRO A 33 10.80 -16.79 -5.91
C PRO A 33 9.72 -17.57 -6.68
N PHE A 34 9.88 -17.72 -8.00
CA PHE A 34 8.93 -18.46 -8.84
C PHE A 34 8.98 -19.97 -8.58
N TRP A 35 10.18 -20.53 -8.41
CA TRP A 35 10.34 -21.95 -8.06
C TRP A 35 9.75 -22.28 -6.69
N ILE A 36 9.98 -21.41 -5.70
CA ILE A 36 9.36 -21.56 -4.37
C ILE A 36 7.84 -21.44 -4.47
N SER A 37 7.33 -20.53 -5.31
CA SER A 37 5.90 -20.41 -5.57
C SER A 37 5.28 -21.70 -6.13
N ILE A 38 5.96 -22.42 -7.02
CA ILE A 38 5.48 -23.72 -7.55
C ILE A 38 5.29 -24.74 -6.42
N LEU A 39 6.23 -24.83 -5.48
CA LEU A 39 6.08 -25.69 -4.29
C LEU A 39 4.87 -25.28 -3.46
N MET A 40 4.68 -23.97 -3.25
CA MET A 40 3.53 -23.43 -2.53
C MET A 40 2.19 -23.72 -3.25
N VAL A 41 2.17 -23.75 -4.58
CA VAL A 41 1.00 -24.18 -5.36
C VAL A 41 0.68 -25.65 -5.10
N GLY A 42 1.69 -26.52 -5.04
CA GLY A 42 1.51 -27.93 -4.68
C GLY A 42 0.89 -28.11 -3.29
N VAL A 43 1.41 -27.40 -2.28
CA VAL A 43 0.85 -27.39 -0.91
C VAL A 43 -0.59 -26.86 -0.91
N SER A 44 -0.85 -25.75 -1.61
CA SER A 44 -2.19 -25.16 -1.75
C SER A 44 -3.18 -26.14 -2.40
N TYR A 45 -2.76 -26.88 -3.43
CA TYR A 45 -3.56 -27.91 -4.07
C TYR A 45 -3.92 -29.04 -3.10
N ILE A 46 -2.95 -29.56 -2.33
CA ILE A 46 -3.17 -30.62 -1.35
C ILE A 46 -4.18 -30.16 -0.29
N ILE A 47 -4.00 -28.96 0.27
CA ILE A 47 -4.92 -28.38 1.26
C ILE A 47 -6.33 -28.28 0.66
N ARG A 48 -6.46 -27.70 -0.53
CA ARG A 48 -7.75 -27.49 -1.18
C ARG A 48 -8.46 -28.80 -1.53
N ARG A 49 -7.73 -29.83 -1.96
CA ARG A 49 -8.29 -31.15 -2.27
C ARG A 49 -8.87 -31.82 -1.03
N ASN A 50 -8.28 -31.60 0.14
CA ASN A 50 -8.70 -32.23 1.40
C ASN A 50 -9.73 -31.40 2.19
N MET A 51 -10.01 -30.15 1.76
CA MET A 51 -11.06 -29.33 2.36
C MET A 51 -12.45 -29.81 1.94
N LYS A 52 -13.26 -30.20 2.93
CA LYS A 52 -14.66 -30.57 2.71
C LYS A 52 -15.50 -29.33 2.45
N GLU A 53 -16.56 -29.49 1.66
CA GLU A 53 -17.55 -28.45 1.47
C GLU A 53 -18.23 -28.05 2.77
N SER A 54 -18.67 -26.78 2.85
CA SER A 54 -19.31 -26.29 4.07
C SER A 54 -20.62 -27.05 4.34
N PRO A 55 -20.95 -27.37 5.62
CA PRO A 55 -22.20 -28.07 5.95
C PRO A 55 -23.45 -27.35 5.44
N LEU A 56 -23.44 -26.01 5.45
CA LEU A 56 -24.53 -25.17 4.95
C LEU A 56 -24.70 -25.30 3.44
N PHE A 57 -23.61 -25.32 2.68
CA PHE A 57 -23.67 -25.50 1.23
C PHE A 57 -24.07 -26.92 0.86
N ALA A 58 -23.55 -27.93 1.57
CA ALA A 58 -23.94 -29.33 1.39
C ALA A 58 -25.45 -29.53 1.63
N LYS A 59 -26.01 -28.92 2.69
CA LYS A 59 -27.45 -28.91 2.96
C LYS A 59 -28.25 -28.20 1.87
N ALA A 60 -27.82 -27.02 1.43
CA ALA A 60 -28.49 -26.31 0.33
C ALA A 60 -28.48 -27.10 -0.98
N LYS A 61 -27.40 -27.85 -1.24
CA LYS A 61 -27.27 -28.75 -2.39
C LYS A 61 -28.20 -29.95 -2.29
N SER A 62 -28.29 -30.60 -1.12
CA SER A 62 -29.22 -31.73 -0.92
C SER A 62 -30.69 -31.30 -1.00
N GLU A 63 -31.01 -30.07 -0.58
CA GLU A 63 -32.37 -29.50 -0.67
C GLU A 63 -32.70 -28.94 -2.07
N GLY A 64 -31.78 -28.99 -3.04
CA GLY A 64 -31.99 -28.42 -4.37
C GLY A 64 -32.10 -26.88 -4.40
N LYS A 65 -31.71 -26.19 -3.33
CA LYS A 65 -31.81 -24.73 -3.16
C LYS A 65 -30.58 -23.97 -3.69
N THR A 66 -29.75 -24.61 -4.49
CA THR A 66 -28.61 -23.97 -5.17
C THR A 66 -29.08 -23.07 -6.30
N SER A 67 -28.41 -21.94 -6.50
CA SER A 67 -28.71 -21.04 -7.62
C SER A 67 -28.34 -21.69 -8.97
N LYS A 68 -29.24 -21.57 -9.96
CA LYS A 68 -28.99 -22.02 -11.34
C LYS A 68 -28.23 -20.96 -12.16
N ASN A 69 -28.41 -19.68 -11.84
CA ASN A 69 -27.69 -18.58 -12.48
C ASN A 69 -27.32 -17.52 -11.43
N PRO A 70 -26.21 -17.73 -10.70
CA PRO A 70 -25.82 -16.86 -9.59
C PRO A 70 -25.55 -15.41 -9.97
N LEU A 71 -25.06 -15.17 -11.20
CA LEU A 71 -24.81 -13.81 -11.71
C LEU A 71 -26.13 -13.06 -11.92
N LYS A 72 -27.09 -13.68 -12.62
CA LYS A 72 -28.41 -13.07 -12.83
C LYS A 72 -29.16 -12.88 -11.52
N GLU A 73 -29.05 -13.81 -10.58
CA GLU A 73 -29.67 -13.67 -9.25
C GLU A 73 -29.00 -12.58 -8.41
N SER A 74 -27.68 -12.45 -8.44
CA SER A 74 -26.94 -11.44 -7.66
C SER A 74 -27.17 -10.03 -8.18
N PHE A 75 -27.12 -9.84 -9.50
CA PHE A 75 -27.10 -8.50 -10.13
C PHE A 75 -28.41 -8.13 -10.85
N GLY A 76 -29.23 -9.11 -11.22
CA GLY A 76 -30.53 -8.86 -11.86
C GLY A 76 -31.68 -8.62 -10.88
N HIS A 77 -31.55 -9.07 -9.63
CA HIS A 77 -32.57 -8.84 -8.59
C HIS A 77 -32.24 -7.58 -7.78
N LYS A 78 -33.14 -6.58 -7.80
CA LYS A 78 -32.92 -5.26 -7.17
C LYS A 78 -32.48 -5.35 -5.70
N LEU A 79 -33.07 -6.26 -4.93
CA LEU A 79 -32.73 -6.43 -3.51
C LEU A 79 -31.30 -6.95 -3.32
N ASN A 80 -30.89 -7.96 -4.08
CA ASN A 80 -29.55 -8.55 -3.97
C ASN A 80 -28.50 -7.54 -4.43
N PHE A 81 -28.77 -6.85 -5.53
CA PHE A 81 -27.90 -5.80 -6.04
C PHE A 81 -27.75 -4.65 -5.04
N LYS A 82 -28.82 -4.25 -4.34
CA LYS A 82 -28.73 -3.26 -3.25
C LYS A 82 -27.74 -3.72 -2.17
N PHE A 83 -27.78 -4.98 -1.75
CA PHE A 83 -26.82 -5.50 -0.76
C PHE A 83 -25.39 -5.57 -1.30
N VAL A 84 -25.21 -5.90 -2.59
CA VAL A 84 -23.90 -5.81 -3.26
C VAL A 84 -23.35 -4.38 -3.19
N LEU A 85 -24.16 -3.38 -3.53
CA LEU A 85 -23.74 -1.98 -3.47
C LEU A 85 -23.47 -1.53 -2.03
N LEU A 86 -24.28 -1.96 -1.06
CA LEU A 86 -24.01 -1.69 0.36
C LEU A 86 -22.71 -2.34 0.83
N ALA A 87 -22.37 -3.53 0.35
CA ALA A 87 -21.09 -4.18 0.65
C ALA A 87 -19.91 -3.39 0.08
N LEU A 88 -20.06 -2.91 -1.15
CA LEU A 88 -19.02 -2.16 -1.85
C LEU A 88 -18.79 -0.81 -1.17
N PHE A 89 -19.86 -0.01 -1.11
CA PHE A 89 -19.78 1.36 -0.65
C PHE A 89 -19.76 1.48 0.88
N GLY A 90 -20.36 0.58 1.63
CA GLY A 90 -20.40 0.64 3.11
C GLY A 90 -19.28 -0.12 3.82
N ALA A 91 -18.49 -0.93 3.09
CA ALA A 91 -17.41 -1.72 3.69
C ALA A 91 -16.17 -1.87 2.81
N ALA A 92 -16.30 -2.45 1.62
CA ALA A 92 -15.16 -2.96 0.86
C ALA A 92 -14.26 -1.85 0.28
N MET A 93 -14.83 -0.74 -0.21
CA MET A 93 -14.02 0.36 -0.75
C MET A 93 -13.21 1.08 0.35
N GLY A 94 -13.82 1.29 1.53
CA GLY A 94 -13.16 1.88 2.69
C GLY A 94 -12.05 0.98 3.22
N GLN A 95 -12.32 -0.32 3.32
CA GLN A 95 -11.29 -1.32 3.63
C GLN A 95 -10.15 -1.25 2.61
N GLY A 96 -10.48 -1.18 1.32
CA GLY A 96 -9.51 -1.12 0.23
C GLY A 96 -8.56 0.07 0.37
N VAL A 97 -9.11 1.28 0.44
CA VAL A 97 -8.26 2.48 0.55
C VAL A 97 -7.42 2.48 1.83
N ILE A 98 -7.95 2.04 2.97
CA ILE A 98 -7.18 2.00 4.22
C ILE A 98 -6.02 1.02 4.13
N TRP A 99 -6.26 -0.16 3.56
CA TRP A 99 -5.22 -1.16 3.34
C TRP A 99 -4.12 -0.64 2.41
N TYR A 100 -4.49 -0.02 1.29
CA TYR A 100 -3.53 0.56 0.35
C TYR A 100 -2.80 1.78 0.93
N THR A 101 -3.44 2.62 1.75
CA THR A 101 -2.80 3.76 2.41
C THR A 101 -1.68 3.30 3.34
N GLY A 102 -2.00 2.41 4.29
CA GLY A 102 -1.04 1.97 5.31
C GLY A 102 0.08 1.08 4.78
N GLN A 103 -0.05 0.56 3.56
CA GLN A 103 0.93 -0.35 2.95
C GLN A 103 1.66 0.27 1.76
N PHE A 104 0.95 0.45 0.64
CA PHE A 104 1.55 0.86 -0.63
C PHE A 104 1.79 2.36 -0.72
N TYR A 105 0.86 3.18 -0.22
CA TYR A 105 1.06 4.62 -0.21
C TYR A 105 2.08 5.04 0.83
N ALA A 106 2.08 4.46 2.03
CA ALA A 106 3.13 4.68 3.03
C ALA A 106 4.53 4.40 2.45
N MET A 107 4.71 3.25 1.78
CA MET A 107 5.93 2.91 1.05
C MET A 107 6.27 3.93 -0.04
N SER A 108 5.30 4.26 -0.91
CA SER A 108 5.49 5.23 -2.00
C SER A 108 5.80 6.64 -1.48
N PHE A 109 5.22 7.05 -0.36
CA PHE A 109 5.45 8.35 0.26
C PHE A 109 6.87 8.44 0.82
N LEU A 110 7.31 7.41 1.55
CA LEU A 110 8.68 7.30 2.05
C LEU A 110 9.70 7.37 0.91
N GLN A 111 9.47 6.64 -0.19
CA GLN A 111 10.40 6.58 -1.32
C GLN A 111 10.36 7.82 -2.21
N LYS A 112 9.17 8.30 -2.59
CA LYS A 112 9.02 9.33 -3.64
C LYS A 112 8.84 10.75 -3.11
N VAL A 113 8.28 10.91 -1.91
CA VAL A 113 8.04 12.24 -1.31
C VAL A 113 9.16 12.58 -0.34
N MET A 114 9.50 11.63 0.54
CA MET A 114 10.58 11.79 1.52
C MET A 114 11.96 11.41 0.98
N ASN A 115 12.04 10.83 -0.22
CA ASN A 115 13.29 10.42 -0.88
C ASN A 115 14.12 9.42 -0.04
N VAL A 116 13.49 8.59 0.79
CA VAL A 116 14.19 7.59 1.60
C VAL A 116 14.64 6.41 0.73
N GLU A 117 15.85 5.92 0.97
CA GLU A 117 16.43 4.79 0.27
C GLU A 117 15.52 3.55 0.30
N SER A 118 15.26 2.95 -0.87
CA SER A 118 14.32 1.83 -1.03
C SER A 118 14.60 0.66 -0.08
N ALA A 119 15.86 0.27 0.11
CA ALA A 119 16.23 -0.83 1.00
C ALA A 119 15.85 -0.55 2.46
N GLN A 120 16.01 0.70 2.92
CA GLN A 120 15.59 1.09 4.26
C GLN A 120 14.07 1.07 4.39
N VAL A 121 13.34 1.59 3.40
CA VAL A 121 11.88 1.55 3.37
C VAL A 121 11.38 0.11 3.42
N ASP A 122 11.93 -0.80 2.60
CA ASP A 122 11.54 -2.20 2.59
C ASP A 122 11.71 -2.87 3.96
N SER A 123 12.87 -2.66 4.60
CA SER A 123 13.14 -3.20 5.94
C SER A 123 12.20 -2.63 7.02
N LEU A 124 11.88 -1.34 6.92
CA LEU A 124 10.97 -0.64 7.82
C LEU A 124 9.54 -1.16 7.67
N MET A 125 9.06 -1.25 6.44
CA MET A 125 7.73 -1.77 6.10
C MET A 125 7.59 -3.23 6.55
N ALA A 126 8.62 -4.07 6.32
CA ALA A 126 8.64 -5.45 6.75
C ALA A 126 8.54 -5.57 8.29
N THR A 127 9.27 -4.72 9.02
CA THR A 127 9.24 -4.70 10.49
C THR A 127 7.86 -4.30 11.01
N ALA A 128 7.30 -3.19 10.50
CA ALA A 128 5.98 -2.72 10.91
C ALA A 128 4.86 -3.75 10.59
N LEU A 129 4.93 -4.40 9.43
CA LEU A 129 4.01 -5.47 9.04
C LEU A 129 4.10 -6.69 9.96
N PHE A 130 5.32 -7.10 10.29
CA PHE A 130 5.55 -8.23 11.17
C PHE A 130 4.91 -7.99 12.55
N LEU A 131 5.17 -6.80 13.12
CA LEU A 131 4.58 -6.39 14.40
C LEU A 131 3.05 -6.28 14.34
N GLY A 132 2.48 -5.85 13.20
CA GLY A 132 1.04 -5.74 13.01
C GLY A 132 0.32 -7.06 12.74
N THR A 133 1.02 -8.11 12.31
CA THR A 133 0.40 -9.38 11.87
C THR A 133 -0.46 -10.05 12.95
N PRO A 134 -0.05 -10.14 14.24
CA PRO A 134 -0.89 -10.67 15.30
C PRO A 134 -2.22 -9.94 15.47
N PHE A 135 -2.28 -8.65 15.11
CA PHE A 135 -3.48 -7.84 15.28
C PHE A 135 -4.59 -8.19 14.30
N PHE A 136 -4.31 -8.84 13.16
CA PHE A 136 -5.37 -9.38 12.31
C PHE A 136 -6.22 -10.42 13.05
N VAL A 137 -5.57 -11.27 13.85
CA VAL A 137 -6.27 -12.28 14.67
C VAL A 137 -6.98 -11.60 15.82
N PHE A 138 -6.31 -10.66 16.51
CA PHE A 138 -6.91 -9.92 17.62
C PHE A 138 -8.17 -9.15 17.21
N PHE A 139 -8.13 -8.36 16.14
CA PHE A 139 -9.31 -7.61 15.70
C PHE A 139 -10.37 -8.49 15.06
N GLY A 140 -9.99 -9.63 14.46
CA GLY A 140 -10.95 -10.67 14.07
C GLY A 140 -11.74 -11.17 15.27
N TRP A 141 -11.04 -11.62 16.33
CA TRP A 141 -11.64 -12.06 17.58
C TRP A 141 -12.45 -10.97 18.29
N LEU A 142 -11.94 -9.74 18.36
CA LEU A 142 -12.65 -8.62 18.97
C LEU A 142 -13.95 -8.35 18.22
N SER A 143 -13.93 -8.45 16.90
CA SER A 143 -15.12 -8.26 16.06
C SER A 143 -16.20 -9.32 16.27
N ASP A 144 -15.82 -10.54 16.66
CA ASP A 144 -16.78 -11.58 17.05
C ASP A 144 -17.49 -11.24 18.37
N LYS A 145 -16.84 -10.46 19.25
CA LYS A 145 -17.38 -10.07 20.57
C LYS A 145 -18.23 -8.80 20.54
N ILE A 146 -17.74 -7.74 19.91
CA ILE A 146 -18.39 -6.41 19.92
C ILE A 146 -19.12 -6.08 18.62
N GLY A 147 -19.03 -6.96 17.62
CA GLY A 147 -19.66 -6.81 16.31
C GLY A 147 -18.69 -6.30 15.24
N ARG A 148 -18.80 -6.88 14.04
CA ARG A 148 -17.90 -6.61 12.90
C ARG A 148 -17.95 -5.18 12.40
N LYS A 149 -19.16 -4.67 12.19
CA LYS A 149 -19.37 -3.29 11.76
C LYS A 149 -18.76 -2.31 12.76
N ALA A 150 -18.90 -2.52 14.08
CA ALA A 150 -18.34 -1.62 15.08
C ALA A 150 -16.81 -1.51 14.98
N VAL A 151 -16.10 -2.63 14.89
CA VAL A 151 -14.64 -2.65 14.74
C VAL A 151 -14.21 -1.98 13.43
N MET A 152 -14.86 -2.32 12.32
CA MET A 152 -14.51 -1.78 11.00
C MET A 152 -14.76 -0.27 10.92
N MET A 153 -15.93 0.21 11.35
CA MET A 153 -16.26 1.64 11.30
C MET A 153 -15.37 2.46 12.23
N THR A 154 -15.00 1.91 13.39
CA THR A 154 -14.03 2.56 14.29
C THR A 154 -12.66 2.65 13.64
N GLY A 155 -12.19 1.57 13.00
CA GLY A 155 -10.93 1.57 12.27
C GLY A 155 -10.90 2.61 11.15
N MET A 156 -12.00 2.74 10.40
CA MET A 156 -12.15 3.77 9.37
C MET A 156 -12.11 5.19 9.95
N LEU A 157 -12.87 5.46 11.01
CA LEU A 157 -12.92 6.76 11.64
C LEU A 157 -11.55 7.19 12.18
N VAL A 158 -10.87 6.30 12.92
CA VAL A 158 -9.55 6.60 13.47
C VAL A 158 -8.54 6.83 12.36
N ALA A 159 -8.57 6.02 11.29
CA ALA A 159 -7.69 6.21 10.13
C ALA A 159 -7.89 7.58 9.47
N ILE A 160 -9.14 7.97 9.20
CA ILE A 160 -9.49 9.26 8.60
C ILE A 160 -8.91 10.43 9.42
N LEU A 161 -9.06 10.38 10.74
CA LEU A 161 -8.59 11.43 11.64
C LEU A 161 -7.06 11.44 11.78
N ALA A 162 -6.43 10.25 11.76
CA ALA A 162 -5.01 10.10 12.05
C ALA A 162 -4.11 10.22 10.81
N TYR A 163 -4.61 10.05 9.59
CA TYR A 163 -3.76 10.03 8.40
C TYR A 163 -2.95 11.32 8.21
N ARG A 164 -3.58 12.50 8.18
CA ARG A 164 -2.82 13.75 7.97
C ARG A 164 -1.79 13.99 9.09
N PRO A 165 -2.13 13.88 10.39
CA PRO A 165 -1.14 14.02 11.46
C PRO A 165 0.03 13.01 11.38
N ILE A 166 -0.24 11.75 11.03
CA ILE A 166 0.80 10.72 10.90
C ILE A 166 1.76 11.08 9.76
N TYR A 167 1.25 11.36 8.57
CA TYR A 167 2.09 11.67 7.41
C TYR A 167 2.83 13.01 7.56
N ASP A 168 2.22 13.98 8.23
CA ASP A 168 2.89 15.22 8.59
C ASP A 168 4.05 14.97 9.56
N SER A 169 3.85 14.12 10.56
CA SER A 169 4.90 13.68 11.47
C SER A 169 6.01 12.90 10.77
N MET A 170 5.65 12.02 9.83
CA MET A 170 6.62 11.31 8.99
C MET A 170 7.47 12.29 8.19
N PHE A 171 6.86 13.25 7.51
CA PHE A 171 7.56 14.24 6.69
C PHE A 171 8.48 15.13 7.54
N LYS A 172 7.99 15.64 8.68
CA LYS A 172 8.77 16.48 9.59
C LYS A 172 9.94 15.75 10.25
N SER A 173 9.87 14.42 10.39
CA SER A 173 10.96 13.63 10.99
C SER A 173 12.29 13.69 10.22
N ILE A 174 12.23 14.07 8.94
CA ILE A 174 13.41 14.24 8.07
C ILE A 174 13.71 15.71 7.76
N ASN A 175 13.03 16.67 8.41
CA ASN A 175 13.26 18.08 8.14
C ASN A 175 14.74 18.44 8.38
N LEU A 176 15.38 18.92 7.32
CA LEU A 176 16.81 19.17 7.24
C LEU A 176 17.22 20.48 7.90
N GLU A 177 16.29 21.43 8.06
CA GLU A 177 16.56 22.73 8.70
C GLU A 177 17.00 22.56 10.16
N ASN A 178 16.54 21.49 10.81
CA ASN A 178 16.87 21.20 12.20
C ASN A 178 18.15 20.37 12.36
N LYS A 179 18.79 19.96 11.26
CA LYS A 179 19.95 19.05 11.31
C LYS A 179 21.25 19.78 11.03
N THR A 180 22.23 19.57 11.90
CA THR A 180 23.60 20.07 11.74
C THR A 180 24.43 19.14 10.87
N VAL A 181 25.11 19.71 9.87
CA VAL A 181 26.07 18.96 9.03
C VAL A 181 27.28 18.55 9.87
N ALA A 182 27.72 17.30 9.73
CA ALA A 182 28.89 16.81 10.44
C ALA A 182 30.18 17.52 9.97
N ALA A 183 31.19 17.60 10.83
CA ALA A 183 32.51 18.12 10.44
C ALA A 183 33.07 17.31 9.26
N ASN A 184 33.45 17.97 8.17
CA ASN A 184 33.84 17.35 6.89
C ASN A 184 32.77 16.42 6.28
N GLY A 185 31.50 16.60 6.63
CA GLY A 185 30.40 15.76 6.17
C GLY A 185 29.95 15.99 4.73
N ILE A 186 30.55 16.94 4.01
CA ILE A 186 30.18 17.26 2.62
C ILE A 186 31.24 16.67 1.68
N THR A 187 30.80 15.78 0.80
CA THR A 187 31.62 15.22 -0.27
C THR A 187 31.01 15.61 -1.62
N GLU A 188 31.78 16.26 -2.48
CA GLU A 188 31.33 16.64 -3.83
C GLU A 188 32.22 16.00 -4.88
N LYS A 189 31.61 15.38 -5.90
CA LYS A 189 32.30 14.77 -7.02
C LYS A 189 31.62 15.18 -8.32
N ARG A 190 32.42 15.61 -9.28
CA ARG A 190 31.97 15.92 -10.65
C ARG A 190 32.55 14.90 -11.61
N THR A 191 31.71 14.35 -12.49
CA THR A 191 32.13 13.46 -13.57
C THR A 191 31.43 13.86 -14.86
N ALA A 192 32.09 13.69 -16.00
CA ALA A 192 31.50 13.92 -17.32
C ALA A 192 31.54 12.61 -18.11
N LYS A 193 30.45 12.29 -18.81
CA LYS A 193 30.35 11.18 -19.75
C LYS A 193 29.83 11.68 -21.09
N ILE A 194 30.26 11.07 -22.19
CA ILE A 194 29.71 11.37 -23.53
C ILE A 194 28.26 10.88 -23.58
N HIS A 195 27.37 11.64 -24.22
CA HIS A 195 25.95 11.31 -24.33
C HIS A 195 25.75 10.07 -25.23
N ASP A 196 25.05 9.04 -24.72
CA ASP A 196 24.93 7.72 -25.36
C ASP A 196 24.34 7.75 -26.77
N LYS A 197 23.56 8.78 -27.13
CA LYS A 197 22.91 8.93 -28.44
C LYS A 197 23.43 10.08 -29.31
N ILE A 198 24.20 11.01 -28.73
CA ILE A 198 24.66 12.22 -29.41
C ILE A 198 26.14 12.39 -29.08
N THR A 199 27.01 11.96 -29.98
CA THR A 199 28.46 11.83 -29.73
C THR A 199 29.17 13.17 -29.49
N THR A 200 28.55 14.29 -29.86
CA THR A 200 29.08 15.64 -29.62
C THR A 200 28.72 16.20 -28.25
N ASP A 201 27.76 15.59 -27.56
CA ASP A 201 27.21 16.12 -26.33
C ASP A 201 27.78 15.37 -25.11
N SER A 202 27.79 16.05 -23.97
CA SER A 202 28.25 15.50 -22.69
C SER A 202 27.14 15.53 -21.66
N LEU A 203 27.03 14.48 -20.86
CA LEU A 203 26.28 14.45 -19.62
C LEU A 203 27.24 14.74 -18.47
N VAL A 204 27.03 15.85 -17.78
CA VAL A 204 27.80 16.23 -16.60
C VAL A 204 27.03 15.81 -15.36
N ASN A 205 27.59 14.87 -14.61
CA ASN A 205 27.04 14.35 -13.37
C ASN A 205 27.72 15.05 -12.18
N PHE A 206 26.90 15.67 -11.34
CA PHE A 206 27.29 16.24 -10.06
C PHE A 206 26.75 15.35 -8.95
N HIS A 207 27.64 14.78 -8.16
CA HIS A 207 27.32 13.95 -7.01
C HIS A 207 27.68 14.71 -5.73
N LYS A 208 26.73 14.89 -4.83
CA LYS A 208 26.92 15.51 -3.52
C LYS A 208 26.41 14.59 -2.43
N GLU A 209 27.30 14.21 -1.52
CA GLU A 209 26.93 13.55 -0.27
C GLU A 209 26.99 14.56 0.87
N THR A 210 26.01 14.53 1.77
CA THR A 210 25.97 15.37 2.97
C THR A 210 25.61 14.48 4.16
N LEU A 211 26.59 14.27 5.04
CA LEU A 211 26.47 13.55 6.30
C LEU A 211 26.13 14.53 7.43
N TYR A 212 25.09 14.21 8.18
CA TYR A 212 24.65 14.97 9.34
C TYR A 212 25.13 14.32 10.64
N THR A 213 25.17 15.11 11.72
CA THR A 213 25.64 14.66 13.04
C THR A 213 24.83 13.52 13.64
N ASP A 214 23.58 13.34 13.22
CA ASP A 214 22.71 12.25 13.67
C ASP A 214 22.91 10.93 12.89
N GLY A 215 23.83 10.91 11.92
CA GLY A 215 24.09 9.77 11.05
C GLY A 215 23.21 9.72 9.79
N THR A 216 22.33 10.70 9.57
CA THR A 216 21.58 10.84 8.31
C THR A 216 22.56 11.18 7.18
N LEU A 217 22.44 10.49 6.05
CA LEU A 217 23.24 10.74 4.86
C LEU A 217 22.34 11.07 3.68
N ILE A 218 22.52 12.24 3.09
CA ILE A 218 21.83 12.64 1.87
C ILE A 218 22.77 12.47 0.69
N LYS A 219 22.28 11.85 -0.37
CA LYS A 219 22.93 11.77 -1.67
C LYS A 219 22.09 12.55 -2.67
N LYS A 220 22.69 13.52 -3.34
CA LYS A 220 22.07 14.29 -4.42
C LYS A 220 22.91 14.12 -5.67
N ASP A 221 22.30 13.57 -6.71
CA ASP A 221 22.87 13.47 -8.04
C ASP A 221 22.14 14.43 -8.96
N SER A 222 22.87 15.22 -9.73
CA SER A 222 22.32 16.12 -10.75
C SER A 222 23.00 15.83 -12.08
N VAL A 223 22.20 15.56 -13.11
CA VAL A 223 22.68 15.32 -14.47
C VAL A 223 22.28 16.50 -15.34
N VAL A 224 23.27 17.17 -15.93
CA VAL A 224 23.09 18.27 -16.88
C VAL A 224 23.50 17.81 -18.27
N HIS A 225 22.62 18.01 -19.25
CA HIS A 225 22.95 17.80 -20.67
C HIS A 225 23.64 19.05 -21.22
N TRP A 226 24.86 18.84 -21.73
CA TRP A 226 25.73 19.87 -22.24
C TRP A 226 26.07 19.61 -23.71
N SER A 227 25.82 20.59 -24.58
CA SER A 227 26.25 20.57 -25.99
C SER A 227 27.57 21.34 -26.16
N PRO A 228 28.25 21.22 -27.32
CA PRO A 228 29.44 22.02 -27.62
C PRO A 228 29.20 23.54 -27.60
N SER A 229 27.95 23.97 -27.82
CA SER A 229 27.53 25.39 -27.85
C SER A 229 27.02 25.92 -26.51
N GLY A 230 26.95 25.08 -25.46
CA GLY A 230 26.50 25.47 -24.13
C GLY A 230 25.49 24.48 -23.51
N PRO A 231 24.75 24.88 -22.46
CA PRO A 231 23.66 24.06 -21.93
C PRO A 231 22.59 23.85 -23.01
N VAL A 232 22.05 22.62 -23.11
CA VAL A 232 20.99 22.31 -24.08
C VAL A 232 19.77 23.16 -23.74
N MET A 233 19.19 23.79 -24.76
CA MET A 233 18.04 24.67 -24.61
C MET A 233 16.76 23.92 -25.03
N LYS A 234 15.73 23.95 -24.19
CA LYS A 234 14.38 23.46 -24.47
C LYS A 234 13.38 24.60 -24.24
N ASP A 235 12.59 24.92 -25.26
CA ASP A 235 11.60 26.02 -25.22
C ASP A 235 12.20 27.38 -24.79
N GLY A 236 13.44 27.67 -25.22
CA GLY A 236 14.12 28.94 -24.93
C GLY A 236 14.73 29.04 -23.53
N LYS A 237 14.66 27.98 -22.70
CA LYS A 237 15.34 27.89 -21.40
C LYS A 237 16.34 26.74 -21.40
N ALA A 238 17.37 26.81 -20.56
CA ALA A 238 18.26 25.67 -20.35
C ALA A 238 17.43 24.48 -19.86
N GLU A 239 17.69 23.29 -20.40
CA GLU A 239 17.08 22.05 -19.96
C GLU A 239 17.37 21.87 -18.46
N GLU A 240 16.31 21.69 -17.67
CA GLU A 240 16.47 21.57 -16.23
C GLU A 240 17.29 20.31 -15.89
N PRO A 241 18.21 20.42 -14.93
CA PRO A 241 18.99 19.27 -14.48
C PRO A 241 18.05 18.15 -13.99
N LYS A 242 18.34 16.92 -14.39
CA LYS A 242 17.69 15.75 -13.79
C LYS A 242 18.31 15.52 -12.42
N VAL A 243 17.62 16.01 -11.38
CA VAL A 243 18.05 15.85 -9.99
C VAL A 243 17.42 14.59 -9.41
N SER A 244 18.25 13.70 -8.86
CA SER A 244 17.82 12.59 -8.02
C SER A 244 18.34 12.80 -6.61
N GLN A 245 17.50 12.52 -5.62
CA GLN A 245 17.85 12.62 -4.21
C GLN A 245 17.54 11.30 -3.52
N SER A 246 18.44 10.86 -2.64
CA SER A 246 18.24 9.71 -1.77
C SER A 246 18.70 10.06 -0.36
N ILE A 247 17.93 9.66 0.65
CA ILE A 247 18.18 9.91 2.06
C ILE A 247 18.32 8.56 2.75
N LYS A 248 19.50 8.34 3.34
CA LYS A 248 19.72 7.28 4.31
C LYS A 248 19.44 7.82 5.71
N LEU A 249 18.45 7.26 6.37
CA LEU A 249 17.98 7.68 7.69
C LEU A 249 18.90 7.21 8.81
N ALA A 250 18.99 8.03 9.87
CA ALA A 250 19.49 7.62 11.18
C ALA A 250 18.57 6.56 11.83
N ASP A 251 19.13 5.71 12.68
CA ASP A 251 18.39 4.59 13.29
C ASP A 251 17.19 5.04 14.15
N ASN A 252 17.34 6.12 14.91
CA ASN A 252 16.25 6.67 15.72
C ASN A 252 15.06 7.13 14.85
N THR A 253 15.34 7.85 13.76
CA THR A 253 14.32 8.27 12.79
C THR A 253 13.68 7.07 12.10
N LYS A 254 14.48 6.05 11.75
CA LYS A 254 13.98 4.80 11.19
C LYS A 254 12.99 4.12 12.13
N TRP A 255 13.32 3.94 13.41
CA TRP A 255 12.42 3.32 14.40
C TRP A 255 11.16 4.14 14.67
N TYR A 256 11.27 5.46 14.67
CA TYR A 256 10.11 6.33 14.77
C TYR A 256 9.16 6.16 13.58
N LEU A 257 9.70 6.07 12.36
CA LEU A 257 8.91 5.81 11.16
C LEU A 257 8.33 4.38 11.16
N VAL A 258 9.05 3.37 11.67
CA VAL A 258 8.50 2.01 11.90
C VAL A 258 7.25 2.11 12.78
N PHE A 259 7.32 2.84 13.88
CA PHE A 259 6.21 3.02 14.81
C PHE A 259 5.00 3.71 14.15
N LEU A 260 5.23 4.78 13.38
CA LEU A 260 4.15 5.48 12.66
C LEU A 260 3.50 4.61 11.57
N VAL A 261 4.28 3.80 10.85
CA VAL A 261 3.73 2.83 9.90
C VAL A 261 3.00 1.70 10.62
N PHE A 262 3.52 1.22 11.75
CA PHE A 262 2.86 0.19 12.57
C PHE A 262 1.47 0.65 13.02
N ILE A 263 1.30 1.90 13.46
CA ILE A 263 -0.02 2.48 13.79
C ILE A 263 -0.98 2.39 12.59
N GLN A 264 -0.49 2.68 11.38
CA GLN A 264 -1.32 2.55 10.18
C GLN A 264 -1.69 1.10 9.91
N VAL A 265 -0.76 0.15 10.11
CA VAL A 265 -1.04 -1.29 10.00
C VAL A 265 -2.10 -1.73 11.02
N ILE A 266 -2.15 -1.13 12.22
CA ILE A 266 -3.25 -1.37 13.16
C ILE A 266 -4.59 -0.98 12.54
N PHE A 267 -4.70 0.18 11.90
CA PHE A 267 -5.93 0.58 11.20
C PHE A 267 -6.32 -0.43 10.11
N VAL A 268 -5.33 -0.91 9.36
CA VAL A 268 -5.51 -1.97 8.37
C VAL A 268 -6.08 -3.24 9.00
N THR A 269 -5.53 -3.67 10.14
CA THR A 269 -5.98 -4.90 10.82
C THR A 269 -7.42 -4.78 11.35
N MET A 270 -7.83 -3.59 11.81
CA MET A 270 -9.21 -3.33 12.27
C MET A 270 -10.24 -3.48 11.16
N VAL A 271 -9.94 -2.99 9.95
CA VAL A 271 -10.87 -3.08 8.82
C VAL A 271 -10.80 -4.41 8.09
N TYR A 272 -9.61 -4.99 7.97
CA TYR A 272 -9.36 -6.19 7.18
C TYR A 272 -9.57 -7.49 7.96
N GLY A 273 -9.34 -7.52 9.27
CA GLY A 273 -9.59 -8.70 10.09
C GLY A 273 -11.06 -9.18 9.99
N PRO A 274 -12.05 -8.30 10.20
CA PRO A 274 -13.47 -8.68 10.21
C PRO A 274 -14.12 -8.81 8.82
N ILE A 275 -13.55 -8.23 7.76
CA ILE A 275 -14.23 -8.05 6.46
C ILE A 275 -14.68 -9.36 5.82
N ALA A 276 -13.87 -10.41 5.90
CA ALA A 276 -14.16 -11.68 5.25
C ALA A 276 -15.44 -12.31 5.82
N ALA A 277 -15.53 -12.36 7.15
CA ALA A 277 -16.71 -12.86 7.84
C ALA A 277 -17.91 -11.92 7.69
N PHE A 278 -17.69 -10.61 7.72
CA PHE A 278 -18.74 -9.62 7.50
C PHE A 278 -19.44 -9.79 6.14
N LEU A 279 -18.66 -9.95 5.07
CA LEU A 279 -19.21 -10.17 3.73
C LEU A 279 -19.93 -11.53 3.63
N VAL A 280 -19.41 -12.58 4.26
CA VAL A 280 -20.07 -13.92 4.28
C VAL A 280 -21.44 -13.85 4.96
N GLU A 281 -21.54 -13.12 6.07
CA GLU A 281 -22.78 -12.95 6.83
C GLU A 281 -23.82 -12.13 6.06
N MET A 282 -23.38 -11.19 5.22
CA MET A 282 -24.26 -10.26 4.51
C MET A 282 -25.03 -10.89 3.33
N PHE A 283 -24.57 -12.03 2.81
CA PHE A 283 -25.16 -12.65 1.63
C PHE A 283 -25.65 -14.08 1.88
N PRO A 284 -26.80 -14.46 1.28
CA PRO A 284 -27.34 -15.80 1.45
C PRO A 284 -26.49 -16.83 0.71
N VAL A 285 -26.39 -18.03 1.28
CA VAL A 285 -25.45 -19.11 0.87
C VAL A 285 -25.48 -19.37 -0.64
N ARG A 286 -26.65 -19.36 -1.27
CA ARG A 286 -26.85 -19.69 -2.70
C ARG A 286 -26.19 -18.74 -3.71
N ILE A 287 -25.98 -17.47 -3.36
CA ILE A 287 -25.38 -16.44 -4.24
C ILE A 287 -24.14 -15.79 -3.63
N ARG A 288 -23.77 -16.20 -2.41
CA ARG A 288 -22.74 -15.58 -1.57
C ARG A 288 -21.44 -15.35 -2.30
N TYR A 289 -20.89 -16.38 -2.95
CA TYR A 289 -19.59 -16.27 -3.63
C TYR A 289 -19.60 -15.18 -4.71
N THR A 290 -20.62 -15.19 -5.57
CA THR A 290 -20.79 -14.22 -6.66
C THR A 290 -21.05 -12.81 -6.12
N SER A 291 -21.96 -12.68 -5.16
CA SER A 291 -22.34 -11.38 -4.59
C SER A 291 -21.22 -10.73 -3.77
N MET A 292 -20.36 -11.51 -3.12
CA MET A 292 -19.21 -11.01 -2.35
C MET A 292 -18.00 -10.63 -3.22
N SER A 293 -17.80 -11.33 -4.33
CA SER A 293 -16.60 -11.17 -5.17
C SER A 293 -16.52 -9.76 -5.77
N LEU A 294 -17.63 -9.24 -6.33
CA LEU A 294 -17.64 -7.92 -6.96
C LEU A 294 -17.30 -6.79 -5.98
N PRO A 295 -17.94 -6.66 -4.81
CA PRO A 295 -17.58 -5.65 -3.83
C PRO A 295 -16.12 -5.73 -3.41
N TYR A 296 -15.61 -6.94 -3.18
CA TYR A 296 -14.23 -7.13 -2.73
C TYR A 296 -13.22 -6.72 -3.81
N HIS A 297 -13.42 -7.14 -5.06
CA HIS A 297 -12.49 -6.83 -6.15
C HIS A 297 -12.60 -5.38 -6.63
N ILE A 298 -13.79 -4.79 -6.69
CA ILE A 298 -13.93 -3.37 -7.05
C ILE A 298 -13.41 -2.48 -5.92
N GLY A 299 -13.77 -2.79 -4.67
CA GLY A 299 -13.32 -2.04 -3.50
C GLY A 299 -11.80 -2.03 -3.38
N ASN A 300 -11.15 -3.20 -3.46
CA ASN A 300 -9.69 -3.28 -3.38
C ASN A 300 -9.00 -2.90 -4.68
N GLY A 301 -9.46 -3.39 -5.82
CA GLY A 301 -8.79 -3.22 -7.11
C GLY A 301 -8.90 -1.81 -7.68
N VAL A 302 -10.11 -1.23 -7.67
CA VAL A 302 -10.35 0.10 -8.26
C VAL A 302 -10.04 1.19 -7.24
N PHE A 303 -10.77 1.21 -6.12
CA PHE A 303 -10.60 2.29 -5.13
C PHE A 303 -9.26 2.18 -4.40
N GLY A 304 -8.88 0.97 -3.96
CA GLY A 304 -7.58 0.74 -3.36
C GLY A 304 -6.42 0.85 -4.36
N GLY A 305 -6.49 0.11 -5.47
CA GLY A 305 -5.38 -0.03 -6.43
C GLY A 305 -4.99 1.28 -7.14
N LEU A 306 -5.95 2.18 -7.41
CA LEU A 306 -5.65 3.48 -8.02
C LEU A 306 -5.07 4.50 -7.05
N LEU A 307 -5.13 4.24 -5.74
CA LEU A 307 -4.75 5.19 -4.70
C LEU A 307 -3.31 5.72 -4.86
N PRO A 308 -2.26 4.90 -5.06
CA PRO A 308 -0.91 5.45 -5.19
C PRO A 308 -0.75 6.39 -6.40
N ALA A 309 -1.44 6.11 -7.50
CA ALA A 309 -1.39 6.95 -8.70
C ALA A 309 -2.12 8.27 -8.48
N VAL A 310 -3.35 8.24 -7.96
CA VAL A 310 -4.13 9.45 -7.65
C VAL A 310 -3.42 10.29 -6.59
N ALA A 311 -2.90 9.65 -5.55
CA ALA A 311 -2.20 10.36 -4.49
C ALA A 311 -0.89 10.99 -4.98
N THR A 312 -0.14 10.32 -5.87
CA THR A 312 1.05 10.92 -6.50
C THR A 312 0.65 12.14 -7.34
N TYR A 313 -0.42 12.04 -8.14
CA TYR A 313 -0.93 13.15 -8.94
C TYR A 313 -1.33 14.36 -8.09
N LEU A 314 -2.09 14.15 -7.00
CA LEU A 314 -2.50 15.23 -6.10
C LEU A 314 -1.29 15.89 -5.42
N VAL A 315 -0.29 15.11 -5.03
CA VAL A 315 0.96 15.62 -4.44
C VAL A 315 1.75 16.44 -5.45
N THR A 316 1.86 16.01 -6.72
CA THR A 316 2.56 16.77 -7.77
C THR A 316 1.83 18.07 -8.09
N THR A 317 0.51 18.04 -8.24
CA THR A 317 -0.29 19.24 -8.53
C THR A 317 -0.27 20.22 -7.36
N GLY A 318 -0.36 19.74 -6.12
CA GLY A 318 -0.21 20.60 -4.94
C GLY A 318 1.17 21.25 -4.85
N LYS A 319 2.21 20.55 -5.31
CA LYS A 319 3.58 21.08 -5.35
C LYS A 319 3.73 22.16 -6.43
N GLU A 320 3.17 21.94 -7.62
CA GLU A 320 3.13 22.93 -8.71
C GLU A 320 2.33 24.18 -8.34
N ALA A 321 1.27 24.02 -7.54
CA ALA A 321 0.45 25.12 -7.02
C ALA A 321 1.06 25.78 -5.76
N GLU A 322 2.28 25.43 -5.36
CA GLU A 322 3.00 25.98 -4.19
C GLU A 322 2.22 25.88 -2.86
N HIS A 323 1.39 24.84 -2.70
CA HIS A 323 0.71 24.60 -1.43
C HIS A 323 1.72 24.30 -0.32
N ALA A 324 1.61 24.97 0.82
CA ALA A 324 2.53 24.78 1.96
C ALA A 324 2.62 23.31 2.44
N THR A 325 1.51 22.57 2.36
CA THR A 325 1.42 21.15 2.74
C THR A 325 1.17 20.23 1.55
N TRP A 326 1.76 20.54 0.39
CA TRP A 326 1.60 19.78 -0.86
C TRP A 326 1.77 18.25 -0.68
N TYR A 327 2.67 17.83 0.21
CA TYR A 327 2.95 16.42 0.51
C TYR A 327 1.73 15.69 1.14
N LEU A 328 0.80 16.41 1.76
CA LEU A 328 -0.41 15.83 2.35
C LEU A 328 -1.59 15.74 1.37
N GLU A 329 -1.52 16.35 0.20
CA GLU A 329 -2.66 16.44 -0.72
C GLU A 329 -3.13 15.07 -1.22
N GLY A 330 -2.19 14.12 -1.36
CA GLY A 330 -2.51 12.74 -1.74
C GLY A 330 -3.43 12.00 -0.77
N LEU A 331 -3.53 12.46 0.49
CA LEU A 331 -4.38 11.84 1.52
C LEU A 331 -5.86 12.19 1.39
N TRP A 332 -6.22 13.23 0.63
CA TRP A 332 -7.64 13.57 0.43
C TRP A 332 -8.41 12.46 -0.27
N TYR A 333 -7.77 11.72 -1.17
CA TYR A 333 -8.39 10.59 -1.84
C TYR A 333 -8.80 9.47 -0.86
N PRO A 334 -7.88 8.84 -0.09
CA PRO A 334 -8.28 7.82 0.88
C PRO A 334 -9.21 8.35 1.96
N ILE A 335 -9.02 9.59 2.43
CA ILE A 335 -9.90 10.20 3.45
C ILE A 335 -11.32 10.36 2.91
N GLY A 336 -11.48 10.88 1.69
CA GLY A 336 -12.78 11.06 1.06
C GLY A 336 -13.50 9.74 0.82
N VAL A 337 -12.81 8.76 0.23
CA VAL A 337 -13.38 7.43 -0.04
C VAL A 337 -13.73 6.72 1.28
N ALA A 338 -12.82 6.71 2.26
CA ALA A 338 -13.11 6.12 3.57
C ALA A 338 -14.24 6.85 4.30
N GLY A 339 -14.34 8.18 4.18
CA GLY A 339 -15.40 8.98 4.78
C GLY A 339 -16.78 8.66 4.20
N VAL A 340 -16.90 8.61 2.87
CA VAL A 340 -18.14 8.15 2.22
C VAL A 340 -18.47 6.72 2.67
N CYS A 341 -17.46 5.85 2.76
CA CYS A 341 -17.66 4.47 3.18
C CYS A 341 -18.16 4.36 4.63
N LEU A 342 -17.55 5.12 5.53
CA LEU A 342 -17.93 5.22 6.92
C LEU A 342 -19.37 5.70 7.07
N LEU A 343 -19.77 6.77 6.37
CA LEU A 343 -21.14 7.28 6.45
C LEU A 343 -22.16 6.24 5.97
N ILE A 344 -21.93 5.63 4.81
CA ILE A 344 -22.82 4.59 4.28
C ILE A 344 -22.86 3.40 5.22
N GLY A 345 -21.71 2.98 5.75
CA GLY A 345 -21.59 1.87 6.69
C GLY A 345 -22.33 2.13 8.01
N LEU A 346 -22.18 3.33 8.58
CA LEU A 346 -22.85 3.72 9.82
C LEU A 346 -24.37 3.75 9.69
N PHE A 347 -24.91 4.33 8.60
CA PHE A 347 -26.35 4.50 8.45
C PHE A 347 -27.08 3.29 7.86
N TYR A 348 -26.46 2.55 6.94
CA TYR A 348 -27.17 1.53 6.15
C TYR A 348 -26.77 0.08 6.44
N LEU A 349 -25.59 -0.19 7.00
CA LEU A 349 -25.23 -1.56 7.41
C LEU A 349 -25.82 -1.88 8.78
N LYS A 350 -26.36 -3.09 8.97
CA LYS A 350 -26.92 -3.53 10.26
C LYS A 350 -25.88 -4.32 11.07
N ASN A 351 -25.90 -4.17 12.39
CA ASN A 351 -24.99 -4.88 13.32
C ASN A 351 -25.36 -6.35 13.56
N LYS A 352 -26.61 -6.75 13.27
CA LYS A 352 -27.15 -8.06 13.65
C LYS A 352 -27.62 -8.81 12.40
N ASN A 353 -27.27 -10.09 12.34
CA ASN A 353 -27.83 -11.09 11.42
C ASN A 353 -29.36 -11.08 11.53
N ASN A 354 -30.03 -10.31 10.69
CA ASN A 354 -31.31 -10.77 10.19
C ASN A 354 -30.93 -11.71 9.05
N ASN A 355 -30.81 -12.99 9.40
CA ASN A 355 -30.73 -14.06 8.42
C ASN A 355 -31.78 -13.75 7.35
N ILE A 356 -31.38 -13.71 6.08
CA ILE A 356 -32.29 -13.64 4.93
C ILE A 356 -33.02 -15.01 4.74
N HIS A 357 -33.18 -15.73 5.85
CA HIS A 357 -33.95 -16.95 5.98
C HIS A 357 -35.23 -16.73 6.79
N ASP A 358 -35.48 -15.51 7.29
CA ASP A 358 -36.80 -15.04 7.73
C ASP A 358 -37.41 -14.08 6.69
#